data_AF-Q0WPP7-F1
#
_entry.id   AF-Q0WPP7-F1
#
_cell.length_a   1.000
_cell.length_b   1.000
_cell.length_c   1.000
_cell.angle_alpha   90.00
_cell.angle_beta   90.00
_cell.angle_gamma   90.00
#
_symmetry.space_group_name_H-M   'P 1'
#
loop_
_entity.id
_entity.type
_entity.pdbx_description
1 polymer ?
#
loop_
_entity_poly.entity_id
_entity_poly.type
_entity_poly.pdbx_seq_one_letter_code
_entity_poly.pdbx_strand_id
1 'polypeptide(L)'
;MAGVCVPWGGGACRLISPIRRRFPVSSSVASLALPDSSSMIVDDNLGAFLEILPKDLRHRLLNDSRRNQLVEVIMDLGRPPEARYLGEPGGQYLRNNEVSMEELEDAQELVGEFGADNRAGIEGTLHRISAIRNRKGFIVGLTCRVGRAVSGHIDMLYDLLHYGKSILFVGRPGVGKTTVLREIARVLSDEFQKRVVIIDTSNEIGGDGDIPHSAIGGIETVTLGDEEARARRSQKSILERKAPPTFYFLIEMRERDYWIAHQTEKSVDMLLRGRNPMVEVRRRDEEYKVVIERWKAYDGQGI
;
A
#
# COMPACT_ATOMS: atom_id res chain seq x y z
N MET A 1 -9.33 -42.13 29.76
CA MET A 1 -10.22 -42.89 30.67
C MET A 1 -9.59 -42.83 32.05
N ALA A 2 -10.37 -42.47 33.08
CA ALA A 2 -10.00 -42.27 34.50
C ALA A 2 -9.07 -41.06 34.79
N GLY A 3 -9.36 -40.08 35.66
CA GLY A 3 -10.39 -39.95 36.70
C GLY A 3 -9.78 -40.16 38.09
N VAL A 4 -9.38 -39.08 38.77
CA VAL A 4 -9.24 -39.05 40.24
C VAL A 4 -9.75 -37.71 40.77
N CYS A 5 -10.66 -37.81 41.73
CA CYS A 5 -11.34 -36.73 42.43
C CYS A 5 -11.41 -37.12 43.90
N VAL A 6 -10.90 -36.31 44.84
CA VAL A 6 -11.36 -36.22 46.24
C VAL A 6 -10.83 -34.91 46.91
N PRO A 7 -11.45 -34.40 48.01
CA PRO A 7 -11.95 -33.02 48.09
C PRO A 7 -11.54 -32.27 49.40
N TRP A 8 -12.22 -31.13 49.66
CA TRP A 8 -12.30 -30.28 50.87
C TRP A 8 -11.34 -29.08 50.89
N GLY A 9 -11.74 -27.83 51.15
CA GLY A 9 -12.92 -27.35 51.88
C GLY A 9 -13.46 -26.00 51.39
N GLY A 10 -14.55 -25.57 52.03
CA GLY A 10 -15.60 -24.74 51.48
C GLY A 10 -15.32 -23.25 51.33
N GLY A 11 -16.00 -22.68 50.34
CA GLY A 11 -16.13 -21.26 50.10
C GLY A 11 -17.07 -21.06 48.91
N ALA A 12 -18.22 -20.43 49.14
CA ALA A 12 -19.33 -20.32 48.20
C ALA A 12 -18.93 -19.94 46.77
N CYS A 13 -19.40 -20.73 45.79
CA CYS A 13 -19.29 -20.44 44.37
C CYS A 13 -20.22 -19.26 44.03
N ARG A 14 -19.69 -18.03 43.97
CA ARG A 14 -20.39 -16.90 43.36
C ARG A 14 -20.23 -17.00 41.85
N LEU A 15 -21.35 -17.04 41.13
CA LEU A 15 -21.43 -16.80 39.70
C LEU A 15 -20.77 -15.45 39.38
N ILE A 16 -19.54 -15.48 38.88
CA ILE A 16 -18.88 -14.29 38.33
C ILE A 16 -19.55 -14.03 36.97
N SER A 17 -20.42 -13.02 36.93
CA SER A 17 -20.99 -12.47 35.71
C SER A 17 -19.88 -12.17 34.68
N PRO A 18 -20.13 -12.29 33.36
CA PRO A 18 -19.12 -11.94 32.37
C PRO A 18 -18.76 -10.47 32.56
N ILE A 19 -17.54 -10.23 32.99
CA ILE A 19 -16.97 -8.88 33.11
C ILE A 19 -17.05 -8.29 31.71
N ARG A 20 -18.01 -7.39 31.49
CA ARG A 20 -17.99 -6.44 30.39
C ARG A 20 -16.75 -5.58 30.57
N ARG A 21 -15.61 -6.05 30.09
CA ARG A 21 -14.42 -5.20 29.92
C ARG A 21 -14.78 -4.19 28.84
N ARG A 22 -15.35 -3.07 29.28
CA ARG A 22 -15.41 -1.83 28.50
C ARG A 22 -14.00 -1.56 27.98
N PHE A 23 -13.92 -0.98 26.77
CA PHE A 23 -12.70 -0.34 26.33
C PHE A 23 -12.16 0.49 27.50
N PRO A 24 -10.90 0.29 27.94
CA PRO A 24 -10.30 1.22 28.85
C PRO A 24 -10.16 2.53 28.07
N VAL A 25 -11.16 3.39 28.20
CA VAL A 25 -10.98 4.81 27.93
C VAL A 25 -10.11 5.27 29.08
N SER A 26 -8.80 5.20 28.88
CA SER A 26 -7.90 6.01 29.67
C SER A 26 -8.39 7.44 29.48
N SER A 27 -8.94 8.03 30.54
CA SER A 27 -9.38 9.42 30.62
C SER A 27 -8.21 10.43 30.54
N SER A 28 -7.10 10.04 29.92
CA SER A 28 -5.90 10.84 29.71
C SER A 28 -5.34 10.78 28.29
N VAL A 29 -6.03 10.14 27.34
CA VAL A 29 -5.79 10.46 25.93
C VAL A 29 -6.46 11.81 25.69
N ALA A 30 -5.75 12.88 26.06
CA ALA A 30 -5.99 14.21 25.54
C ALA A 30 -6.27 14.06 24.05
N SER A 31 -7.26 14.80 23.54
CA SER A 31 -7.55 14.91 22.11
C SER A 31 -6.23 15.03 21.35
N LEU A 32 -5.75 13.91 20.79
CA LEU A 32 -4.72 13.95 19.77
C LEU A 32 -5.45 14.60 18.61
N ALA A 33 -5.29 15.92 18.52
CA ALA A 33 -5.73 16.67 17.37
C ALA A 33 -5.12 15.94 16.18
N LEU A 34 -5.98 15.46 15.28
CA LEU A 34 -5.50 15.05 13.97
C LEU A 34 -4.70 16.26 13.44
N PRO A 35 -3.49 16.04 12.88
CA PRO A 35 -2.78 17.13 12.24
C PRO A 35 -3.74 17.85 11.30
N ASP A 36 -3.68 19.19 11.31
CA ASP A 36 -4.58 20.05 10.55
C ASP A 36 -4.62 19.55 9.11
N SER A 37 -5.82 19.21 8.62
CA SER A 37 -6.02 18.29 7.48
C SER A 37 -5.05 18.58 6.34
N SER A 38 -4.00 17.78 6.21
CA SER A 38 -3.09 17.91 5.08
C SER A 38 -3.86 17.43 3.85
N SER A 39 -4.04 18.33 2.87
CA SER A 39 -4.54 17.95 1.55
C SER A 39 -3.74 16.77 1.01
N MET A 40 -4.37 15.85 0.26
CA MET A 40 -3.63 14.78 -0.39
C MET A 40 -2.51 15.40 -1.26
N ILE A 41 -1.26 15.17 -0.88
CA ILE A 41 -0.10 15.63 -1.65
C ILE A 41 0.31 14.48 -2.55
N VAL A 42 0.16 14.69 -3.86
CA VAL A 42 0.67 13.77 -4.88
C VAL A 42 2.06 14.26 -5.26
N ASP A 43 3.09 13.52 -4.85
CA ASP A 43 4.46 13.70 -5.35
C ASP A 43 4.69 12.70 -6.49
N ASP A 44 4.86 13.21 -7.69
CA ASP A 44 5.07 12.41 -8.89
C ASP A 44 6.51 12.40 -9.37
N ASN A 45 7.45 13.07 -8.68
CA ASN A 45 8.88 13.16 -9.06
C ASN A 45 9.12 13.28 -10.57
N LEU A 46 8.24 14.01 -11.28
CA LEU A 46 8.16 13.98 -12.74
C LEU A 46 9.46 14.45 -13.41
N GLY A 47 10.30 15.22 -12.72
CA GLY A 47 11.62 15.63 -13.21
C GLY A 47 12.49 14.45 -13.66
N ALA A 48 12.73 13.48 -12.77
CA ALA A 48 13.55 12.31 -13.06
C ALA A 48 12.93 11.43 -14.18
N PHE A 49 11.59 11.32 -14.22
CA PHE A 49 10.89 10.67 -15.32
C PHE A 49 11.10 11.36 -16.68
N LEU A 50 11.11 12.68 -16.70
CA LEU A 50 11.28 13.42 -17.94
C LEU A 50 12.75 13.42 -18.40
N GLU A 51 13.68 13.19 -17.47
CA GLU A 51 15.11 13.10 -17.76
C GLU A 51 15.49 11.91 -18.64
N ILE A 52 14.76 10.80 -18.55
CA ILE A 52 14.97 9.64 -19.42
C ILE A 52 14.37 9.79 -20.83
N LEU A 53 13.56 10.83 -21.06
CA LEU A 53 12.92 11.07 -22.35
C LEU A 53 13.76 12.00 -23.24
N PRO A 54 13.65 11.85 -24.57
CA PRO A 54 14.21 12.80 -25.53
C PRO A 54 13.84 14.24 -25.20
N LYS A 55 14.78 15.16 -25.44
CA LYS A 55 14.69 16.56 -24.97
C LYS A 55 13.42 17.27 -25.46
N ASP A 56 12.99 17.00 -26.69
CA ASP A 56 11.78 17.58 -27.26
C ASP A 56 10.51 17.06 -26.57
N LEU A 57 10.44 15.76 -26.27
CA LEU A 57 9.33 15.16 -25.52
C LEU A 57 9.25 15.71 -24.11
N ARG A 58 10.40 15.81 -23.43
CA ARG A 58 10.53 16.45 -22.11
C ARG A 58 9.97 17.85 -22.11
N HIS A 59 10.41 18.69 -23.05
CA HIS A 59 9.93 20.08 -23.15
C HIS A 59 8.42 20.14 -23.42
N ARG A 60 7.89 19.26 -24.27
CA ARG A 60 6.45 19.24 -24.55
C ARG A 60 5.63 18.84 -23.33
N LEU A 61 6.04 17.79 -22.63
CA LEU A 61 5.34 17.29 -21.44
C LEU A 61 5.42 18.27 -20.26
N LEU A 62 6.56 18.97 -20.08
CA LEU A 62 6.69 20.00 -19.05
C LEU A 62 5.70 21.16 -19.23
N ASN A 63 5.43 21.51 -20.49
CA ASN A 63 4.54 22.60 -20.89
C ASN A 63 3.08 22.15 -21.11
N ASP A 64 2.77 20.86 -21.00
CA ASP A 64 1.38 20.38 -21.09
C ASP A 64 0.66 20.66 -19.77
N SER A 65 -0.47 21.37 -19.85
CA SER A 65 -1.31 21.69 -18.68
C SER A 65 -1.86 20.45 -17.98
N ARG A 66 -1.87 19.30 -18.67
CA ARG A 66 -2.36 18.01 -18.16
C ARG A 66 -1.24 17.10 -17.65
N ARG A 67 0.00 17.57 -17.50
CA ARG A 67 1.15 16.75 -17.06
C ARG A 67 0.88 15.96 -15.77
N ASN A 68 0.12 16.51 -14.83
CA ASN A 68 -0.23 15.85 -13.57
C ASN A 68 -1.13 14.61 -13.77
N GLN A 69 -1.75 14.48 -14.94
CA GLN A 69 -2.60 13.35 -15.35
C GLN A 69 -1.85 12.33 -16.20
N LEU A 70 -0.57 12.56 -16.55
CA LEU A 70 0.21 11.67 -17.40
C LEU A 70 0.35 10.28 -16.76
N VAL A 71 -0.09 9.23 -17.44
CA VAL A 71 -0.02 7.85 -16.95
C VAL A 71 1.24 7.17 -17.45
N GLU A 72 1.49 7.25 -18.74
CA GLU A 72 2.63 6.61 -19.39
C GLU A 72 3.02 7.32 -20.69
N VAL A 73 4.28 7.16 -21.07
CA VAL A 73 4.83 7.54 -22.37
C VAL A 73 5.34 6.27 -23.05
N ILE A 74 4.91 6.06 -24.29
CA ILE A 74 5.24 4.89 -25.11
C ILE A 74 6.14 5.36 -26.25
N MET A 75 7.31 4.73 -26.38
CA MET A 75 8.29 5.00 -27.41
C MET A 75 8.63 3.69 -28.13
N ASP A 76 8.01 3.46 -29.28
CA ASP A 76 8.26 2.28 -30.11
C ASP A 76 9.07 2.67 -31.35
N LEU A 77 10.13 1.91 -31.66
CA LEU A 77 10.99 2.16 -32.81
C LEU A 77 10.17 2.26 -34.11
N GLY A 78 10.38 3.33 -34.87
CA GLY A 78 9.67 3.57 -36.14
C GLY A 78 8.21 3.99 -35.95
N ARG A 79 7.82 4.44 -34.75
CA ARG A 79 6.49 5.01 -34.49
C ARG A 79 6.60 6.36 -33.80
N PRO A 80 5.63 7.27 -34.01
CA PRO A 80 5.61 8.50 -33.23
C PRO A 80 5.35 8.21 -31.75
N PRO A 81 6.04 8.89 -30.81
CA PRO A 81 5.89 8.63 -29.38
C PRO A 81 4.50 9.08 -28.89
N GLU A 82 3.92 8.29 -28.00
CA GLU A 82 2.54 8.44 -27.51
C GLU A 82 2.55 8.70 -26.00
N ALA A 83 1.72 9.64 -25.53
CA ALA A 83 1.44 9.85 -24.12
C ALA A 83 -0.01 9.48 -23.80
N ARG A 84 -0.23 8.81 -22.67
CA ARG A 84 -1.56 8.51 -22.15
C ARG A 84 -1.85 9.31 -20.91
N TYR A 85 -3.09 9.79 -20.79
CA TYR A 85 -3.54 10.61 -19.67
C TYR A 85 -4.71 9.94 -18.95
N LEU A 86 -4.79 10.20 -17.65
CA LEU A 86 -5.85 9.66 -16.81
C LEU A 86 -7.21 10.22 -17.26
N GLY A 87 -8.18 9.33 -17.50
CA GLY A 87 -9.55 9.73 -17.88
C GLY A 87 -9.75 9.95 -19.38
N GLU A 88 -8.68 9.92 -20.18
CA GLU A 88 -8.75 10.05 -21.64
C GLU A 88 -8.65 8.67 -22.32
N PRO A 89 -9.55 8.34 -23.26
CA PRO A 89 -9.47 7.10 -24.01
C PRO A 89 -8.38 7.19 -25.08
N GLY A 90 -7.42 6.25 -25.04
CA GLY A 90 -6.33 6.15 -26.00
C GLY A 90 -5.12 7.01 -25.64
N GLY A 91 -4.14 7.08 -26.54
CA GLY A 91 -2.99 7.94 -26.36
C GLY A 91 -2.85 8.99 -27.44
N GLN A 92 -2.13 10.03 -27.07
CA GLN A 92 -1.91 11.22 -27.87
C GLN A 92 -0.45 11.26 -28.32
N TYR A 93 -0.25 11.40 -29.63
CA TYR A 93 1.09 11.57 -30.16
C TYR A 93 1.73 12.88 -29.68
N LEU A 94 2.93 12.76 -29.14
CA LEU A 94 3.73 13.89 -28.66
C LEU A 94 4.45 14.60 -29.80
N ARG A 95 4.67 13.93 -30.93
CA ARG A 95 5.18 14.51 -32.18
C ARG A 95 4.81 13.60 -33.34
N ASN A 96 5.03 14.06 -34.57
CA ASN A 96 4.79 13.25 -35.78
C ASN A 96 6.02 12.44 -36.21
N ASN A 97 7.22 12.86 -35.78
CA ASN A 97 8.45 12.16 -36.12
C ASN A 97 8.55 10.86 -35.32
N GLU A 98 8.98 9.80 -36.00
CA GLU A 98 9.18 8.48 -35.41
C GLU A 98 10.30 8.48 -34.36
N VAL A 99 10.21 7.55 -33.41
CA VAL A 99 11.27 7.26 -32.45
C VAL A 99 12.40 6.53 -33.17
N SER A 100 13.63 7.01 -33.00
CA SER A 100 14.84 6.41 -33.57
C SER A 100 15.45 5.37 -32.64
N MET A 101 16.37 4.56 -33.16
CA MET A 101 17.14 3.61 -32.34
C MET A 101 18.04 4.36 -31.34
N GLU A 102 18.66 5.46 -31.78
CA GLU A 102 19.52 6.32 -30.95
C GLU A 102 18.77 6.85 -29.73
N GLU A 103 17.52 7.30 -29.90
CA GLU A 103 16.71 7.77 -28.77
C GLU A 103 16.39 6.67 -27.74
N LEU A 104 16.24 5.43 -28.19
CA LEU A 104 16.01 4.28 -27.29
C LEU A 104 17.30 3.87 -26.58
N GLU A 105 18.45 3.97 -27.26
CA GLU A 105 19.77 3.70 -26.69
C GLU A 105 20.15 4.74 -25.63
N ASP A 106 19.94 6.04 -25.92
CA ASP A 106 20.13 7.14 -24.97
C ASP A 106 19.24 6.94 -23.72
N ALA A 107 17.98 6.60 -23.92
CA ALA A 107 17.06 6.34 -22.81
C ALA A 107 17.49 5.10 -22.00
N GLN A 108 18.01 4.05 -22.66
CA GLN A 108 18.53 2.87 -21.97
C GLN A 108 19.74 3.22 -21.11
N GLU A 109 20.67 4.04 -21.60
CA GLU A 109 21.85 4.45 -20.84
C GLU A 109 21.48 5.25 -19.58
N LEU A 110 20.47 6.11 -19.68
CA LEU A 110 19.96 6.89 -18.54
C LEU A 110 19.16 6.05 -17.53
N VAL A 111 18.45 5.02 -17.99
CA VAL A 111 17.67 4.12 -17.12
C VAL A 111 18.58 3.11 -16.40
N GLY A 112 19.66 2.67 -17.04
CA GLY A 112 20.58 1.67 -16.50
C GLY A 112 20.21 0.23 -16.86
N GLU A 113 20.49 -0.71 -15.96
CA GLU A 113 20.25 -2.13 -16.21
C GLU A 113 18.78 -2.52 -16.08
N PHE A 114 18.30 -3.35 -17.01
CA PHE A 114 16.98 -3.96 -16.95
C PHE A 114 17.08 -5.34 -16.32
N GLY A 115 16.18 -5.65 -15.40
CA GLY A 115 16.05 -6.97 -14.79
C GLY A 115 15.67 -8.06 -15.79
N ALA A 116 15.65 -9.32 -15.33
CA ALA A 116 15.34 -10.49 -16.15
C ALA A 116 13.93 -10.46 -16.79
N ASP A 117 13.01 -9.65 -16.26
CA ASP A 117 11.66 -9.45 -16.80
C ASP A 117 11.55 -8.25 -17.76
N ASN A 118 12.69 -7.66 -18.16
CA ASN A 118 12.80 -6.44 -18.97
C ASN A 118 12.17 -5.20 -18.32
N ARG A 119 12.19 -5.11 -16.99
CA ARG A 119 11.78 -3.92 -16.26
C ARG A 119 12.94 -3.27 -15.54
N ALA A 120 12.80 -1.97 -15.35
CA ALA A 120 13.70 -1.15 -14.55
C ALA A 120 12.87 -0.09 -13.80
N GLY A 121 13.34 0.28 -12.62
CA GLY A 121 12.91 1.48 -11.91
C GLY A 121 13.85 2.64 -12.21
N ILE A 122 13.36 3.88 -12.07
CA ILE A 122 14.27 5.02 -11.97
C ILE A 122 14.62 5.17 -10.48
N GLU A 123 15.92 5.14 -10.16
CA GLU A 123 16.42 5.20 -8.79
C GLU A 123 15.79 6.32 -7.97
N GLY A 124 15.41 6.02 -6.72
CA GLY A 124 14.78 6.99 -5.83
C GLY A 124 13.36 7.44 -6.24
N THR A 125 12.78 6.87 -7.31
CA THR A 125 11.42 7.19 -7.79
C THR A 125 10.51 5.95 -7.83
N LEU A 126 9.22 6.16 -8.10
CA LEU A 126 8.26 5.08 -8.34
C LEU A 126 8.02 4.81 -9.83
N HIS A 127 8.76 5.49 -10.71
CA HIS A 127 8.62 5.31 -12.14
C HIS A 127 9.09 3.93 -12.55
N ARG A 128 8.42 3.36 -13.56
CA ARG A 128 8.75 2.03 -14.05
C ARG A 128 8.86 2.04 -15.55
N ILE A 129 9.98 1.53 -16.05
CA ILE A 129 10.29 1.47 -17.46
C ILE A 129 10.25 0.01 -17.87
N SER A 130 9.48 -0.30 -18.90
CA SER A 130 9.39 -1.65 -19.46
C SER A 130 9.96 -1.64 -20.87
N ALA A 131 10.96 -2.48 -21.11
CA ALA A 131 11.59 -2.62 -22.42
C ALA A 131 10.98 -3.77 -23.21
N ILE A 132 10.79 -3.53 -24.51
CA ILE A 132 10.48 -4.54 -25.49
C ILE A 132 11.75 -4.79 -26.29
N ARG A 133 12.19 -6.05 -26.36
CA ARG A 133 13.41 -6.44 -27.09
C ARG A 133 13.08 -7.26 -28.32
N ASN A 134 13.86 -7.08 -29.37
CA ASN A 134 13.80 -7.97 -30.54
C ASN A 134 14.58 -9.28 -30.29
N ARG A 135 14.55 -10.20 -31.26
CA ARG A 135 15.23 -11.50 -31.16
C ARG A 135 16.76 -11.43 -31.01
N LYS A 136 17.36 -10.29 -31.37
CA LYS A 136 18.79 -10.05 -31.21
C LYS A 136 19.13 -9.41 -29.85
N GLY A 137 18.12 -9.14 -29.01
CA GLY A 137 18.29 -8.55 -27.68
C GLY A 137 18.27 -7.02 -27.65
N PHE A 138 18.18 -6.35 -28.80
CA PHE A 138 18.11 -4.88 -28.84
C PHE A 138 16.74 -4.38 -28.36
N ILE A 139 16.75 -3.30 -27.57
CA ILE A 139 15.52 -2.59 -27.20
C ILE A 139 14.93 -1.95 -28.46
N VAL A 140 13.66 -2.26 -28.73
CA VAL A 140 12.89 -1.72 -29.86
C VAL A 140 11.65 -0.97 -29.38
N GLY A 141 11.42 -0.92 -28.07
CA GLY A 141 10.38 -0.09 -27.49
C GLY A 141 10.55 0.08 -25.99
N LEU A 142 10.11 1.22 -25.47
CA LEU A 142 10.08 1.55 -24.06
C LEU A 142 8.68 2.04 -23.70
N THR A 143 8.12 1.48 -22.63
CA THR A 143 6.93 2.02 -21.96
C THR A 143 7.34 2.57 -20.61
N CYS A 144 7.34 3.90 -20.50
CA CYS A 144 7.73 4.64 -19.32
C CYS A 144 6.47 5.01 -18.54
N ARG A 145 6.23 4.37 -17.40
CA ARG A 145 5.04 4.62 -16.57
C ARG A 145 5.36 5.57 -15.42
N VAL A 146 4.49 6.56 -15.23
CA VAL A 146 4.60 7.53 -14.14
C VAL A 146 4.16 6.88 -12.83
N GLY A 147 5.09 6.67 -11.90
CA GLY A 147 4.79 6.34 -10.51
C GLY A 147 4.48 7.59 -9.72
N ARG A 148 3.53 7.51 -8.79
CA ARG A 148 3.14 8.62 -7.94
C ARG A 148 3.11 8.17 -6.49
N ALA A 149 3.76 8.91 -5.61
CA ALA A 149 3.58 8.79 -4.18
C ALA A 149 2.40 9.68 -3.79
N VAL A 150 1.40 9.10 -3.15
CA VAL A 150 0.25 9.87 -2.64
C VAL A 150 0.35 9.85 -1.13
N SER A 151 0.48 11.04 -0.56
CA SER A 151 0.50 11.26 0.89
C SER A 151 -0.84 11.82 1.36
N GLY A 152 -1.17 11.61 2.63
CA GLY A 152 -2.41 11.97 3.28
C GLY A 152 -3.19 10.75 3.77
N HIS A 153 -3.01 9.54 3.26
CA HIS A 153 -3.81 8.39 3.72
C HIS A 153 -3.55 8.03 5.18
N ILE A 154 -2.44 8.50 5.75
CA ILE A 154 -2.08 8.23 7.14
C ILE A 154 -3.10 8.78 8.15
N ASP A 155 -3.80 9.89 7.84
CA ASP A 155 -4.78 10.48 8.75
C ASP A 155 -5.88 9.47 9.12
N MET A 156 -6.22 8.59 8.17
CA MET A 156 -7.20 7.52 8.33
C MET A 156 -6.75 6.45 9.33
N LEU A 157 -5.48 6.43 9.74
CA LEU A 157 -4.86 5.40 10.59
C LEU A 157 -4.02 5.98 11.73
N TYR A 158 -3.87 7.30 11.81
CA TYR A 158 -2.87 7.93 12.66
C TYR A 158 -3.05 7.49 14.12
N ASP A 159 -4.29 7.43 14.60
CA ASP A 159 -4.64 6.91 15.91
C ASP A 159 -4.33 5.40 16.05
N LEU A 160 -4.61 4.59 15.02
CA LEU A 160 -4.33 3.15 15.01
C LEU A 160 -2.83 2.84 15.10
N LEU A 161 -1.99 3.63 14.43
CA LEU A 161 -0.53 3.48 14.47
C LEU A 161 0.06 3.79 15.85
N HIS A 162 -0.55 4.71 16.60
CA HIS A 162 -0.17 5.01 17.98
C HIS A 162 -0.37 3.82 18.94
N TYR A 163 -1.29 2.90 18.66
CA TYR A 163 -1.48 1.71 19.50
C TYR A 163 -0.28 0.75 19.46
N GLY A 164 0.59 0.86 18.45
CA GLY A 164 1.76 0.00 18.32
C GLY A 164 1.42 -1.48 18.16
N LYS A 165 0.26 -1.80 17.57
CA LYS A 165 -0.18 -3.16 17.29
C LYS A 165 -0.06 -3.47 15.80
N SER A 166 -0.02 -4.76 15.47
CA SER A 166 0.04 -5.24 14.09
C SER A 166 -1.26 -4.92 13.33
N ILE A 167 -1.11 -4.50 12.08
CA ILE A 167 -2.21 -4.10 11.20
C ILE A 167 -2.11 -4.93 9.91
N LEU A 168 -3.22 -5.49 9.45
CA LEU A 168 -3.35 -6.16 8.16
C LEU A 168 -4.20 -5.31 7.21
N PHE A 169 -3.71 -5.06 5.99
CA PHE A 169 -4.49 -4.41 4.95
C PHE A 169 -5.05 -5.43 3.96
N VAL A 170 -6.36 -5.37 3.70
CA VAL A 170 -7.04 -6.21 2.72
C VAL A 170 -7.91 -5.31 1.84
N GLY A 171 -8.05 -5.64 0.56
CA GLY A 171 -8.81 -4.82 -0.38
C GLY A 171 -8.63 -5.32 -1.81
N ARG A 172 -9.53 -4.91 -2.72
CA ARG A 172 -9.47 -5.28 -4.14
C ARG A 172 -8.14 -4.85 -4.79
N PRO A 173 -7.71 -5.49 -5.90
CA PRO A 173 -6.57 -5.01 -6.68
C PRO A 173 -6.74 -3.54 -7.07
N GLY A 174 -5.67 -2.74 -6.99
CA GLY A 174 -5.68 -1.32 -7.38
C GLY A 174 -6.28 -0.33 -6.38
N VAL A 175 -6.82 -0.76 -5.23
CA VAL A 175 -7.45 0.13 -4.22
C VAL A 175 -6.47 1.04 -3.46
N GLY A 176 -5.15 0.83 -3.61
CA GLY A 176 -4.12 1.68 -2.99
C GLY A 176 -3.44 1.09 -1.76
N LYS A 177 -3.58 -0.21 -1.47
CA LYS A 177 -2.92 -0.89 -0.32
C LYS A 177 -1.43 -0.58 -0.23
N THR A 178 -0.71 -0.71 -1.35
CA THR A 178 0.73 -0.49 -1.43
C THR A 178 1.09 0.98 -1.19
N THR A 179 0.26 1.90 -1.68
CA THR A 179 0.41 3.34 -1.42
C THR A 179 0.30 3.65 0.07
N VAL A 180 -0.70 3.07 0.75
CA VAL A 180 -0.89 3.22 2.20
C VAL A 180 0.27 2.60 2.98
N LEU A 181 0.75 1.42 2.58
CA LEU A 181 1.88 0.76 3.25
C LEU A 181 3.18 1.57 3.13
N ARG A 182 3.48 2.15 1.96
CA ARG A 182 4.61 3.06 1.77
C ARG A 182 4.52 4.26 2.72
N GLU A 183 3.35 4.88 2.77
CA GLU A 183 3.12 6.05 3.60
C GLU A 183 3.24 5.72 5.11
N ILE A 184 2.72 4.58 5.54
CA ILE A 184 2.90 4.10 6.92
C ILE A 184 4.37 3.89 7.24
N ALA A 185 5.14 3.28 6.33
CA ALA A 185 6.56 3.07 6.54
C ALA A 185 7.32 4.39 6.71
N ARG A 186 7.05 5.38 5.84
CA ARG A 186 7.57 6.75 5.98
C ARG A 186 7.25 7.36 7.33
N VAL A 187 5.98 7.36 7.71
CA VAL A 187 5.53 7.96 8.96
C VAL A 187 6.15 7.26 10.17
N LEU A 188 6.18 5.92 10.18
CA LEU A 188 6.78 5.16 11.27
C LEU A 188 8.29 5.44 11.41
N SER A 189 9.01 5.60 10.29
CA SER A 189 10.41 5.97 10.27
C SER A 189 10.62 7.42 10.72
N ASP A 190 10.01 8.37 10.02
CA ASP A 190 10.41 9.77 10.08
C ASP A 190 9.72 10.51 11.24
N GLU A 191 8.47 10.18 11.52
CA GLU A 191 7.67 10.86 12.56
C GLU A 191 7.73 10.09 13.89
N PHE A 192 7.59 8.76 13.85
CA PHE A 192 7.66 7.94 15.06
C PHE A 192 9.09 7.49 15.41
N GLN A 193 10.08 7.78 14.57
CA GLN A 193 11.50 7.44 14.81
C GLN A 193 11.71 5.95 15.12
N LYS A 194 10.93 5.09 14.46
CA LYS A 194 11.02 3.63 14.62
C LYS A 194 11.93 3.05 13.54
N ARG A 195 12.62 1.97 13.89
CA ARG A 195 13.29 1.11 12.91
C ARG A 195 12.23 0.35 12.13
N VAL A 196 12.12 0.64 10.84
CA VAL A 196 11.15 0.00 9.93
C VAL A 196 11.89 -1.00 9.05
N VAL A 197 11.38 -2.22 8.99
CA VAL A 197 11.87 -3.26 8.08
C VAL A 197 10.73 -3.61 7.13
N ILE A 198 10.99 -3.53 5.83
CA ILE A 198 10.03 -3.89 4.79
C ILE A 198 10.53 -5.17 4.13
N ILE A 199 9.67 -6.18 4.11
CA ILE A 199 9.90 -7.42 3.38
C ILE A 199 8.94 -7.40 2.20
N ASP A 200 9.50 -7.23 1.01
CA ASP A 200 8.76 -7.09 -0.23
C ASP A 200 9.33 -8.04 -1.27
N THR A 201 8.63 -9.14 -1.52
CA THR A 201 9.07 -10.18 -2.45
C THR A 201 8.88 -9.80 -3.92
N SER A 202 8.22 -8.68 -4.20
CA SER A 202 7.84 -8.27 -5.56
C SER A 202 8.22 -6.84 -5.90
N ASN A 203 9.01 -6.19 -5.04
CA ASN A 203 9.48 -4.79 -5.18
C ASN A 203 8.34 -3.78 -5.42
N GLU A 204 7.11 -4.10 -5.00
CA GLU A 204 5.95 -3.23 -5.18
C GLU A 204 5.91 -2.07 -4.19
N ILE A 205 6.58 -2.18 -3.04
CA ILE A 205 6.64 -1.21 -1.96
C ILE A 205 7.89 -0.36 -2.13
N GLY A 206 9.08 -0.94 -2.29
CA GLY A 206 10.35 -0.21 -2.36
C GLY A 206 10.55 0.67 -3.60
N GLY A 207 9.92 0.29 -4.71
CA GLY A 207 10.40 0.67 -6.04
C GLY A 207 11.32 -0.42 -6.60
N ASP A 208 11.60 -0.35 -7.89
CA ASP A 208 12.31 -1.42 -8.63
C ASP A 208 13.83 -1.16 -8.76
N GLY A 209 14.35 -0.12 -8.10
CA GLY A 209 15.77 0.24 -8.10
C GLY A 209 16.47 -0.13 -6.77
N ASP A 210 17.81 -0.14 -6.79
CA ASP A 210 18.65 -0.52 -5.63
C ASP A 210 18.54 0.48 -4.46
N ILE A 211 18.20 1.73 -4.77
CA ILE A 211 17.96 2.79 -3.78
C ILE A 211 16.45 2.92 -3.53
N PRO A 212 15.98 2.73 -2.28
CA PRO A 212 14.56 2.81 -1.95
C PRO A 212 14.00 4.23 -2.13
N HIS A 213 12.71 4.31 -2.49
CA HIS A 213 12.01 5.58 -2.67
C HIS A 213 11.96 6.44 -1.39
N SER A 214 12.12 7.77 -1.52
CA SER A 214 12.09 8.72 -0.40
C SER A 214 10.78 8.74 0.40
N ALA A 215 9.65 8.41 -0.24
CA ALA A 215 8.36 8.19 0.42
C ALA A 215 8.32 6.93 1.31
N ILE A 216 9.48 6.34 1.61
CA ILE A 216 9.68 5.22 2.51
C ILE A 216 10.93 5.58 3.34
N GLY A 217 10.71 6.09 4.55
CA GLY A 217 11.78 6.68 5.37
C GLY A 217 12.81 5.66 5.87
N GLY A 218 14.04 6.10 6.17
CA GLY A 218 15.01 5.46 7.09
C GLY A 218 15.28 3.95 6.98
N ILE A 219 15.25 3.35 5.78
CA ILE A 219 15.33 1.89 5.57
C ILE A 219 16.72 1.41 5.17
N GLU A 220 17.04 0.18 5.60
CA GLU A 220 18.17 -0.64 5.17
C GLU A 220 17.63 -1.93 4.53
N THR A 221 18.09 -2.29 3.33
CA THR A 221 17.60 -3.45 2.57
C THR A 221 18.23 -4.75 3.08
N VAL A 222 17.43 -5.75 3.43
CA VAL A 222 17.90 -7.06 3.91
C VAL A 222 17.18 -8.20 3.16
N THR A 223 17.92 -9.10 2.53
CA THR A 223 17.36 -10.25 1.78
C THR A 223 17.10 -11.44 2.71
N LEU A 224 15.91 -12.03 2.65
CA LEU A 224 15.55 -13.27 3.37
C LEU A 224 15.77 -14.50 2.49
N GLY A 225 16.19 -15.61 3.08
CA GLY A 225 16.42 -16.89 2.40
C GLY A 225 15.15 -17.74 2.19
N ASP A 226 15.15 -18.56 1.13
CA ASP A 226 14.00 -19.29 0.56
C ASP A 226 13.33 -20.34 1.47
N GLU A 227 13.97 -20.77 2.56
CA GLU A 227 13.48 -21.87 3.41
C GLU A 227 12.28 -21.49 4.29
N GLU A 228 12.13 -20.22 4.66
CA GLU A 228 11.13 -19.75 5.61
C GLU A 228 9.70 -19.72 5.05
N ALA A 229 9.55 -19.68 3.72
CA ALA A 229 8.27 -19.47 3.02
C ALA A 229 7.40 -20.73 2.86
N ARG A 230 7.96 -21.94 3.00
CA ARG A 230 7.30 -23.18 2.53
C ARG A 230 6.51 -23.96 3.59
N ALA A 231 6.46 -23.52 4.84
CA ALA A 231 6.30 -24.44 5.97
C ALA A 231 4.87 -24.86 6.43
N ARG A 232 3.73 -24.45 5.83
CA ARG A 232 2.42 -24.68 6.50
C ARG A 232 1.28 -25.15 5.59
N ARG A 233 0.92 -26.44 5.66
CA ARG A 233 -0.30 -27.04 5.04
C ARG A 233 -1.04 -27.97 6.02
N SER A 234 -2.38 -27.83 6.17
CA SER A 234 -3.41 -28.89 6.45
C SER A 234 -4.72 -28.38 7.17
N GLN A 235 -5.85 -29.13 7.05
CA GLN A 235 -7.24 -28.91 7.58
C GLN A 235 -7.76 -30.17 8.36
N LYS A 236 -8.88 -30.26 9.14
CA LYS A 236 -10.13 -29.47 9.37
C LYS A 236 -10.84 -29.89 10.71
N SER A 237 -11.40 -28.97 11.50
CA SER A 237 -12.45 -29.18 12.54
C SER A 237 -13.06 -27.84 12.99
N ILE A 238 -14.11 -27.85 13.82
CA ILE A 238 -14.98 -26.72 14.24
C ILE A 238 -14.23 -25.40 14.50
N LEU A 239 -14.80 -24.30 14.02
CA LEU A 239 -14.12 -23.02 13.88
C LEU A 239 -14.15 -22.21 15.18
N GLU A 240 -13.10 -22.40 15.96
CA GLU A 240 -12.68 -21.45 16.99
C GLU A 240 -11.25 -21.00 16.64
N ARG A 241 -10.89 -19.75 17.00
CA ARG A 241 -9.52 -19.27 16.76
C ARG A 241 -8.54 -20.06 17.63
N LYS A 242 -7.49 -20.61 17.02
CA LYS A 242 -6.46 -21.41 17.74
C LYS A 242 -5.55 -20.57 18.65
N ALA A 243 -5.49 -19.26 18.43
CA ALA A 243 -4.60 -18.33 19.11
C ALA A 243 -5.14 -16.89 19.02
N PRO A 244 -4.54 -15.92 19.75
CA PRO A 244 -4.70 -14.50 19.44
C PRO A 244 -4.37 -14.23 17.95
N PRO A 245 -5.09 -13.32 17.28
CA PRO A 245 -4.81 -13.02 15.89
C PRO A 245 -3.41 -12.39 15.77
N THR A 246 -2.65 -12.82 14.76
CA THR A 246 -1.34 -12.24 14.44
C THR A 246 -1.43 -10.74 14.18
N PHE A 247 -2.55 -10.31 13.59
CA PHE A 247 -2.88 -8.91 13.32
C PHE A 247 -3.97 -8.44 14.26
N TYR A 248 -3.65 -7.45 15.10
CA TYR A 248 -4.60 -6.89 16.06
C TYR A 248 -5.71 -6.09 15.36
N PHE A 249 -5.34 -5.31 14.34
CA PHE A 249 -6.27 -4.62 13.46
C PHE A 249 -6.28 -5.24 12.07
N LEU A 250 -7.46 -5.29 11.44
CA LEU A 250 -7.63 -5.55 10.02
C LEU A 250 -8.30 -4.32 9.41
N ILE A 251 -7.66 -3.74 8.40
CA ILE A 251 -8.18 -2.61 7.63
C ILE A 251 -8.63 -3.15 6.29
N GLU A 252 -9.95 -3.14 6.09
CA GLU A 252 -10.57 -3.44 4.82
C GLU A 252 -10.70 -2.14 4.02
N MET A 253 -9.87 -2.00 2.98
CA MET A 253 -9.94 -0.89 2.03
C MET A 253 -10.97 -1.22 0.95
N ARG A 254 -12.16 -0.60 1.07
CA ARG A 254 -13.22 -0.74 0.05
C ARG A 254 -12.97 0.18 -1.13
N GLU A 255 -12.65 1.43 -0.82
CA GLU A 255 -12.23 2.46 -1.77
C GLU A 255 -11.05 3.24 -1.21
N ARG A 256 -10.47 4.16 -1.98
CA ARG A 256 -9.31 4.96 -1.52
C ARG A 256 -9.63 5.78 -0.27
N ASP A 257 -10.85 6.29 -0.17
CA ASP A 257 -11.31 7.18 0.90
C ASP A 257 -12.40 6.56 1.79
N TYR A 258 -12.62 5.24 1.70
CA TYR A 258 -13.65 4.54 2.48
C TYR A 258 -13.17 3.18 2.98
N TRP A 259 -12.84 3.11 4.28
CA TRP A 259 -12.21 1.96 4.91
C TRP A 259 -13.02 1.47 6.11
N ILE A 260 -12.90 0.18 6.39
CA ILE A 260 -13.48 -0.46 7.56
C ILE A 260 -12.35 -0.99 8.45
N ALA A 261 -12.28 -0.51 9.69
CA ALA A 261 -11.33 -1.01 10.67
C ALA A 261 -12.00 -2.03 11.60
N HIS A 262 -11.45 -3.23 11.60
CA HIS A 262 -11.83 -4.33 12.46
C HIS A 262 -10.83 -4.47 13.61
N GLN A 263 -11.33 -4.67 14.83
CA GLN A 263 -10.53 -5.32 15.87
C GLN A 263 -10.63 -6.82 15.65
N THR A 264 -9.60 -7.41 15.06
CA THR A 264 -9.63 -8.76 14.46
C THR A 264 -10.22 -9.81 15.40
N GLU A 265 -9.78 -9.81 16.67
CA GLU A 265 -10.27 -10.76 17.68
C GLU A 265 -11.79 -10.67 17.86
N LYS A 266 -12.31 -9.45 18.11
CA LYS A 266 -13.74 -9.24 18.31
C LYS A 266 -14.54 -9.53 17.06
N SER A 267 -14.01 -9.12 15.90
CA SER A 267 -14.71 -9.32 14.65
C SER A 267 -14.84 -10.80 14.30
N VAL A 268 -13.75 -11.57 14.44
CA VAL A 268 -13.74 -13.02 14.21
C VAL A 268 -14.67 -13.71 15.21
N ASP A 269 -14.59 -13.39 16.51
CA ASP A 269 -15.44 -14.01 17.53
C ASP A 269 -16.95 -13.77 17.27
N MET A 270 -17.33 -12.61 16.73
CA MET A 270 -18.73 -12.33 16.37
C MET A 270 -19.17 -13.07 15.10
N LEU A 271 -18.32 -13.09 14.07
CA LEU A 271 -18.59 -13.81 12.82
C LEU A 271 -18.73 -15.32 13.04
N LEU A 272 -17.85 -15.92 13.85
CA LEU A 272 -17.94 -17.34 14.21
C LEU A 272 -19.22 -17.70 14.96
N ARG A 273 -19.86 -16.71 15.62
CA ARG A 273 -21.16 -16.84 16.29
C ARG A 273 -22.35 -16.49 15.38
N GLY A 274 -22.12 -16.29 14.08
CA GLY A 274 -23.14 -15.91 13.11
C GLY A 274 -23.72 -14.51 13.33
N ARG A 275 -22.95 -13.59 13.94
CA ARG A 275 -23.38 -12.20 14.18
C ARG A 275 -22.51 -11.23 13.39
N ASN A 276 -23.08 -10.09 13.05
CA ASN A 276 -22.32 -9.01 12.40
C ASN A 276 -21.41 -8.35 13.43
N PRO A 277 -20.11 -8.22 13.16
CA PRO A 277 -19.19 -7.56 14.05
C PRO A 277 -19.43 -6.06 14.11
N MET A 278 -19.02 -5.44 15.22
CA MET A 278 -18.99 -3.99 15.34
C MET A 278 -17.64 -3.47 14.84
N VAL A 279 -17.67 -2.51 13.93
CA VAL A 279 -16.49 -1.98 13.23
C VAL A 279 -16.42 -0.47 13.33
N GLU A 280 -15.26 0.10 12.98
CA GLU A 280 -15.14 1.53 12.72
C GLU A 280 -15.19 1.76 11.21
N VAL A 281 -16.11 2.61 10.79
CA VAL A 281 -16.18 3.10 9.42
C VAL A 281 -15.36 4.39 9.36
N ARG A 282 -14.34 4.42 8.52
CA ARG A 282 -13.45 5.56 8.35
C ARG A 282 -13.60 6.06 6.92
N ARG A 283 -14.04 7.31 6.75
CA ARG A 283 -14.22 7.93 5.44
C ARG A 283 -13.67 9.36 5.39
N ARG A 284 -13.30 9.84 4.21
CA ARG A 284 -13.14 11.29 4.00
C ARG A 284 -14.47 11.91 3.57
N ASP A 285 -14.79 13.08 4.12
CA ASP A 285 -15.94 13.87 3.66
C ASP A 285 -15.59 14.74 2.44
N GLU A 286 -16.54 15.56 1.99
CA GLU A 286 -16.38 16.45 0.82
C GLU A 286 -15.28 17.51 1.02
N GLU A 287 -14.91 17.81 2.26
CA GLU A 287 -13.80 18.69 2.62
C GLU A 287 -12.47 17.93 2.80
N TYR A 288 -12.44 16.64 2.42
CA TYR A 288 -11.33 15.72 2.64
C TYR A 288 -10.97 15.52 4.12
N LYS A 289 -11.85 15.82 5.07
CA LYS A 289 -11.59 15.56 6.49
C LYS A 289 -11.95 14.13 6.85
N VAL A 290 -11.16 13.55 7.74
CA VAL A 290 -11.38 12.18 8.22
C VAL A 290 -12.56 12.14 9.19
N VAL A 291 -13.58 11.37 8.83
CA VAL A 291 -14.76 11.06 9.64
C VAL A 291 -14.69 9.60 10.08
N ILE A 292 -14.68 9.39 11.39
CA ILE A 292 -14.64 8.04 11.99
C ILE A 292 -15.96 7.76 12.71
N GLU A 293 -16.78 6.89 12.12
CA GLU A 293 -18.00 6.37 12.72
C GLU A 293 -17.68 5.06 13.46
N ARG A 294 -17.55 5.15 14.78
CA ARG A 294 -17.28 3.99 15.63
C ARG A 294 -18.55 3.18 15.89
N TRP A 295 -18.39 1.87 16.07
CA TRP A 295 -19.46 0.97 16.47
C TRP A 295 -20.59 0.88 15.45
N LYS A 296 -20.25 0.80 14.17
CA LYS A 296 -21.20 0.43 13.13
C LYS A 296 -21.31 -1.08 13.05
N ALA A 297 -22.53 -1.58 12.85
CA ALA A 297 -22.72 -2.97 12.48
C ALA A 297 -22.10 -3.18 11.09
N TYR A 298 -21.24 -4.18 10.98
CA TYR A 298 -20.67 -4.58 9.70
C TYR A 298 -21.79 -5.03 8.75
N ASP A 299 -21.80 -4.48 7.54
CA ASP A 299 -22.85 -4.68 6.54
C ASP A 299 -22.71 -6.00 5.77
N GLY A 300 -21.58 -6.71 5.92
CA GLY A 300 -21.32 -7.96 5.22
C GLY A 300 -21.07 -7.80 3.72
N GLN A 301 -21.00 -6.57 3.20
CA GLN A 301 -20.72 -6.27 1.78
C GLN A 301 -19.23 -6.16 1.48
N GLY A 302 -18.38 -6.63 2.40
CA GLY A 302 -16.94 -6.62 2.20
C GLY A 302 -16.50 -7.63 1.15
N ILE A 303 -15.34 -7.30 0.57
CA ILE A 303 -14.58 -7.93 -0.54
C ILE A 303 -15.11 -9.26 -1.07
#